data_AF-A0A4Q2ZFK6-F1
#
_entry.id   AF-A0A4Q2ZFK6-F1
#
_cell.length_a   1.000
_cell.length_b   1.000
_cell.length_c   1.000
_cell.angle_alpha   90.00
_cell.angle_beta   90.00
_cell.angle_gamma   90.00
#
_symmetry.space_group_name_H-M   'P 1'
#
loop_
_entity.id
_entity.type
_entity.pdbx_description
1 polymer ?
#
loop_
_entity_poly.entity_id
_entity_poly.type
_entity_poly.pdbx_seq_one_letter_code
_entity_poly.pdbx_strand_id
1 'polypeptide(L)' 'MFVSGWETPRFPLNGGAIVSRGIKAGPQVARLLHQIEDRWIAEDFPGEDRVNQLADELVGIALRSTSSE' A
#
# COMPACT_ATOMS: atom_id res chain seq x y z
N MET A 1 31.25 -17.69 2.24
CA MET A 1 31.01 -16.30 2.70
C MET A 1 29.51 -16.14 2.75
N PHE A 2 28.91 -16.14 3.93
CA PHE A 2 27.45 -16.06 4.09
C PHE A 2 27.04 -14.59 4.08
N VAL A 3 26.03 -14.24 3.29
CA VAL A 3 25.45 -12.89 3.30
C VAL A 3 24.58 -12.75 4.56
N SER A 4 25.22 -12.38 5.67
CA SER A 4 24.56 -12.08 6.93
C SER A 4 24.19 -10.60 6.95
N GLY A 5 23.10 -10.23 6.27
CA GLY A 5 22.66 -8.83 6.24
C GLY A 5 21.36 -8.55 5.49
N TRP A 6 20.62 -9.58 5.04
CA TRP A 6 19.29 -9.37 4.48
C TRP A 6 18.29 -9.16 5.62
N GLU A 7 18.07 -7.90 6.01
CA GLU A 7 16.90 -7.55 6.82
C GLU A 7 15.67 -7.65 5.93
N THR A 8 14.83 -8.66 6.17
CA THR A 8 13.57 -8.82 5.45
C THR A 8 12.75 -7.54 5.60
N PRO A 9 12.53 -6.78 4.53
CA PRO A 9 11.83 -5.53 4.62
C PRO A 9 10.39 -5.82 5.06
N ARG A 10 9.92 -5.08 6.06
CA ARG A 10 8.58 -5.28 6.61
C ARG A 10 7.64 -4.26 6.01
N PHE A 11 6.60 -4.72 5.34
CA PHE A 11 5.58 -3.83 4.79
C PHE A 11 4.96 -2.98 5.93
N PRO A 12 5.15 -1.65 5.91
CA PRO A 12 4.77 -0.80 7.04
C PRO A 12 3.27 -0.45 7.04
N LEU A 13 2.55 -0.75 5.96
CA LEU A 13 1.15 -0.39 5.79
C LEU A 13 0.21 -1.56 6.08
N ASN A 14 -0.91 -1.28 6.74
CA ASN A 14 -1.94 -2.28 7.03
C ASN A 14 -3.30 -1.84 6.45
N GLY A 15 -4.25 -2.79 6.40
CA GLY A 15 -5.60 -2.50 5.90
C GLY A 15 -6.32 -1.44 6.72
N GLY A 16 -6.05 -1.35 8.02
CA GLY A 16 -6.60 -0.31 8.90
C GLY A 16 -6.21 1.11 8.48
N ALA A 17 -4.99 1.29 7.97
CA ALA A 17 -4.50 2.56 7.47
C ALA A 17 -5.23 2.98 6.18
N ILE A 18 -5.62 2.02 5.32
CA ILE A 18 -6.45 2.29 4.14
C ILE A 18 -7.89 2.64 4.56
N VAL A 19 -8.44 1.90 5.53
CA VAL A 19 -9.79 2.16 6.05
C VAL A 19 -9.90 3.55 6.67
N SER A 20 -8.87 3.97 7.41
CA SER A 20 -8.79 5.29 8.03
C SER A 20 -8.78 6.44 7.00
N ARG A 21 -8.38 6.16 5.75
CA ARG A 21 -8.38 7.14 4.64
C ARG A 21 -9.72 7.26 3.92
N GLY A 22 -10.76 6.56 4.37
CA GLY A 22 -12.12 6.68 3.84
C GLY A 22 -12.57 5.56 2.90
N ILE A 23 -11.73 4.55 2.66
CA ILE A 23 -12.14 3.34 1.94
C ILE A 23 -12.87 2.41 2.90
N LYS A 24 -14.08 1.98 2.56
CA LYS A 24 -14.81 1.00 3.38
C LYS A 24 -14.06 -0.33 3.43
N ALA A 25 -13.94 -0.88 4.64
CA ALA A 25 -13.42 -2.23 4.87
C ALA A 25 -14.14 -3.23 3.96
N GLY A 26 -13.37 -4.00 3.19
CA GLY A 26 -13.91 -4.94 2.21
C GLY A 26 -12.93 -5.25 1.07
N PRO A 27 -13.44 -5.82 -0.04
CA PRO A 27 -12.62 -6.27 -1.16
C PRO A 27 -11.80 -5.13 -1.82
N GLN A 28 -12.23 -3.88 -1.65
CA GLN A 28 -11.54 -2.73 -2.18
C GLN A 28 -10.26 -2.42 -1.38
N VAL A 29 -10.29 -2.54 -0.05
CA VAL A 29 -9.10 -2.41 0.80
C VAL A 29 -8.06 -3.47 0.44
N ALA A 30 -8.49 -4.73 0.31
CA ALA A 30 -7.58 -5.81 -0.07
C ALA A 30 -6.93 -5.56 -1.45
N ARG A 31 -7.71 -5.10 -2.44
CA ARG A 31 -7.20 -4.73 -3.77
C ARG A 31 -6.21 -3.56 -3.74
N LEU A 32 -6.48 -2.54 -2.93
CA LEU A 32 -5.56 -1.40 -2.76
C LEU A 32 -4.28 -1.83 -2.06
N LEU A 33 -4.39 -2.61 -0.98
CA LEU A 33 -3.24 -3.11 -0.24
C LEU A 33 -2.32 -3.94 -1.13
N HIS A 34 -2.89 -4.81 -1.97
CA HIS A 34 -2.14 -5.62 -2.92
C HIS A 34 -1.45 -4.79 -4.00
N GLN A 35 -2.10 -3.74 -4.53
CA GLN A 35 -1.46 -2.83 -5.48
C GLN A 35 -0.31 -2.03 -4.86
N ILE A 36 -0.46 -1.62 -3.59
CA ILE A 36 0.61 -0.90 -2.87
C ILE A 36 1.78 -1.84 -2.61
N GLU A 37 1.51 -3.09 -2.23
CA GLU A 37 2.53 -4.12 -2.02
C GLU A 37 3.31 -4.42 -3.30
N ASP A 38 2.61 -4.59 -4.44
CA ASP A 38 3.25 -4.79 -5.75
C ASP A 38 4.17 -3.63 -6.13
N ARG A 39 3.71 -2.39 -5.94
CA ARG A 39 4.51 -1.17 -6.15
C ARG A 39 5.69 -1.08 -5.19
N TRP A 40 5.49 -1.44 -3.93
CA TRP A 40 6.55 -1.45 -2.92
C TRP A 40 7.64 -2.47 -3.26
N ILE A 41 7.27 -3.65 -3.75
CA ILE A 41 8.22 -4.65 -4.26
C ILE A 41 8.94 -4.11 -5.50
N ALA A 42 8.22 -3.48 -6.43
CA ALA A 42 8.79 -2.91 -7.65
C ALA A 42 9.73 -1.72 -7.40
N GLU A 43 9.53 -0.98 -6.31
CA GLU A 43 10.39 0.13 -5.87
C GLU A 43 11.54 -0.29 -4.95
N ASP A 44 11.82 -1.60 -4.83
CA ASP A 44 12.88 -2.16 -3.98
C ASP A 44 12.69 -1.86 -2.49
N PHE A 45 11.45 -2.07 -2.02
CA PHE A 45 11.08 -2.01 -0.61
C PHE A 45 11.31 -0.65 0.06
N PRO A 46 10.74 0.45 -0.46
CA PRO A 46 10.97 1.77 0.09
C PRO A 46 10.37 1.92 1.50
N GLY A 47 10.83 2.96 2.20
CA GLY A 47 10.41 3.25 3.57
C GLY A 47 8.94 3.68 3.71
N GLU A 48 8.51 3.85 4.96
CA GLU A 48 7.12 4.14 5.33
C GLU A 48 6.57 5.41 4.65
N ASP A 49 7.36 6.48 4.51
CA ASP A 49 6.95 7.70 3.81
C ASP A 49 6.49 7.44 2.38
N ARG A 50 7.22 6.58 1.65
CA ARG A 50 6.90 6.25 0.26
C ARG A 50 5.66 5.37 0.17
N VAL A 51 5.53 4.39 1.06
CA VAL A 51 4.34 3.53 1.13
C VAL A 51 3.09 4.36 1.48
N ASN A 52 3.22 5.35 2.35
CA ASN A 52 2.13 6.29 2.65
C ASN A 52 1.74 7.14 1.44
N GLN A 53 2.71 7.63 0.64
CA GLN A 53 2.40 8.31 -0.63
C GLN A 53 1.65 7.40 -1.60
N LEU A 54 2.12 6.17 -1.80
CA LEU A 54 1.45 5.19 -2.66
C LEU A 54 0.01 4.91 -2.19
N ALA A 55 -0.19 4.79 -0.87
CA ALA A 55 -1.50 4.60 -0.29
C ALA A 55 -2.43 5.79 -0.58
N ASP A 56 -1.98 7.02 -0.37
CA ASP A 56 -2.77 8.22 -0.64
C ASP A 56 -3.08 8.40 -2.14
N GLU A 57 -2.12 8.14 -3.03
CA GLU A 57 -2.35 8.15 -4.49
C GLU A 57 -3.42 7.14 -4.90
N LEU A 58 -3.27 5.88 -4.50
CA LEU A 58 -4.16 4.80 -4.91
C LEU A 58 -5.55 4.94 -4.27
N VAL A 59 -5.64 5.39 -3.03
CA VAL A 59 -6.92 5.74 -2.39
C VAL A 59 -7.59 6.90 -3.14
N GLY A 60 -6.84 7.95 -3.47
CA GLY A 60 -7.37 9.08 -4.24
C GLY A 60 -7.90 8.66 -5.62
N ILE A 61 -7.20 7.75 -6.31
CA ILE A 61 -7.67 7.17 -7.58
C ILE A 61 -8.97 6.38 -7.36
N ALA A 62 -9.00 5.48 -6.38
CA ALA A 62 -10.16 4.64 -6.10
C ALA A 62 -11.41 5.46 -5.75
N LEU A 63 -11.26 6.49 -4.91
CA LEU A 63 -12.37 7.37 -4.53
C LEU A 63 -12.97 8.08 -5.75
N ARG A 64 -12.13 8.60 -6.65
CA ARG A 64 -12.60 9.23 -7.89
C ARG A 64 -13.31 8.24 -8.81
N SER A 65 -12.80 7.01 -8.93
CA SER A 65 -13.43 5.97 -9.75
C SER A 65 -14.80 5.54 -9.21
N THR A 66 -15.01 5.56 -7.89
CA THR A 66 -16.32 5.22 -7.30
C THR A 66 -17.38 6.32 -7.43
N SER A 67 -16.99 7.56 -7.72
CA SER A 67 -17.93 8.67 -7.93
C SER A 67 -18.44 8.78 -9.38
N SER A 68 -17.91 7.97 -10.30
CA SER A 68 -18.46 7.79 -11.64
C SER A 68 -19.23 6.48 -11.72
N GLU A 69 -20.33 6.37 -10.97
CA GLU A 69 -21.39 5.36 -11.22
C GLU A 69 -22.74 5.90 -10.75
#